data_AF-A0A7Y2FG74-F1
#
_entry.id   AF-A0A7Y2FG74-F1
#
_cell.length_a   1.000
_cell.length_b   1.000
_cell.length_c   1.000
_cell.angle_alpha   90.00
_cell.angle_beta   90.00
_cell.angle_gamma   90.00
#
_symmetry.space_group_name_H-M   'P 1'
#
loop_
_entity.id
_entity.type
_entity.pdbx_description
1 polymer ?
#
loop_
_entity_poly.entity_id
_entity_poly.type
_entity_poly.pdbx_seq_one_letter_code
_entity_poly.pdbx_strand_id
1 'polypeptide(L)' 'MVTQDGTRAEKARVVSFLPQHRVVLAFRGEYVVAYARLPLSKGDRVLVSAEESEERTTLRIVEEPGRV' A
#
# COMPACT_ATOMS: atom_id res chain seq x y z
N MET A 1 5.96 3.90 10.81
CA MET A 1 6.82 2.79 11.27
C MET A 1 8.00 2.73 10.31
N VAL A 2 9.22 2.48 10.74
CA VAL A 2 10.35 2.35 9.79
C VAL A 2 10.53 0.85 9.57
N THR A 3 10.53 0.39 8.31
CA THR A 3 10.81 -1.02 7.99
C THR A 3 12.23 -1.36 8.39
N GLN A 4 12.53 -2.65 8.50
CA GLN A 4 13.84 -3.17 8.87
C GLN A 4 14.97 -2.68 7.93
N ASP A 5 14.58 -2.30 6.72
CA ASP A 5 15.38 -1.75 5.62
C ASP A 5 15.42 -0.21 5.59
N GLY A 6 14.98 0.47 6.66
CA GLY A 6 15.08 1.92 6.80
C GLY A 6 14.03 2.73 6.03
N THR A 7 13.09 2.05 5.36
CA THR A 7 12.07 2.71 4.55
C THR A 7 10.89 3.10 5.44
N ARG A 8 10.38 4.33 5.29
CA ARG A 8 9.22 4.79 6.06
C ARG A 8 7.97 4.07 5.59
N ALA A 9 7.44 3.18 6.43
CA ALA A 9 6.21 2.45 6.19
C ALA A 9 5.04 3.03 6.98
N GLU A 10 3.90 3.06 6.30
CA GLU A 10 2.70 3.72 6.77
C GLU A 10 1.47 2.87 6.48
N LYS A 11 0.44 3.05 7.31
CA LYS A 11 -0.79 2.27 7.21
C LYS A 11 -1.62 2.77 6.03
N ALA A 12 -2.05 1.84 5.19
CA ALA A 12 -3.02 2.07 4.15
C ALA A 12 -4.14 1.04 4.25
N ARG A 13 -5.31 1.36 3.69
CA ARG A 13 -6.45 0.44 3.62
C ARG A 13 -6.78 0.11 2.18
N VAL A 14 -6.95 -1.18 1.88
CA VAL A 14 -7.41 -1.63 0.57
C VAL A 14 -8.88 -1.25 0.40
N VAL A 15 -9.17 -0.44 -0.62
CA VAL A 15 -10.51 0.10 -0.87
C VAL A 15 -11.17 -0.58 -2.06
N SER A 16 -10.38 -0.90 -3.10
CA SER A 16 -10.87 -1.52 -4.32
C SER A 16 -9.76 -2.27 -5.05
N PHE A 17 -10.16 -3.13 -5.99
CA PHE A 17 -9.27 -3.85 -6.91
C PHE A 17 -9.49 -3.36 -8.32
N LEU A 18 -8.38 -3.23 -9.05
CA LEU A 18 -8.36 -2.91 -10.46
C LEU A 18 -7.80 -4.11 -11.24
N PRO A 19 -8.12 -4.22 -12.54
CA PRO A 19 -7.50 -5.22 -13.40
C PRO A 19 -5.97 -5.13 -13.39
N GLN A 20 -5.31 -6.25 -13.72
CA GLN A 20 -3.85 -6.37 -13.81
C GLN A 20 -3.14 -6.22 -12.45
N HIS A 21 -3.67 -6.84 -11.40
CA HIS A 21 -3.03 -6.90 -10.07
C HIS A 21 -2.80 -5.51 -9.43
N ARG A 22 -3.71 -4.57 -9.70
CA ARG A 22 -3.67 -3.22 -9.11
C ARG A 22 -4.72 -3.10 -8.01
N VAL A 23 -4.42 -2.32 -6.99
CA VAL A 23 -5.31 -2.05 -5.86
C VAL A 23 -5.38 -0.56 -5.61
N VAL A 24 -6.54 -0.09 -5.19
CA VAL A 24 -6.74 1.27 -4.70
C VAL A 24 -6.59 1.23 -3.19
N LEU A 25 -5.68 2.05 -2.68
CA LEU A 25 -5.38 2.20 -1.27
C LEU A 25 -5.84 3.58 -0.78
N ALA A 26 -6.50 3.63 0.37
CA ALA A 26 -6.70 4.85 1.13
C ALA A 26 -5.44 5.08 1.99
N PHE A 27 -4.72 6.15 1.71
CA PHE A 27 -3.44 6.48 2.30
C PHE A 27 -3.40 7.98 2.61
N ARG A 28 -3.22 8.36 3.87
CA ARG A 28 -3.18 9.77 4.32
C ARG A 28 -4.36 10.64 3.85
N GLY A 29 -5.54 10.04 3.66
CA GLY A 29 -6.73 10.75 3.17
C GLY A 29 -6.85 10.82 1.65
N GLU A 30 -5.83 10.37 0.92
CA GLU A 30 -5.81 10.28 -0.53
C GLU A 30 -6.08 8.84 -1.01
N TYR A 31 -6.51 8.71 -2.26
CA TYR A 31 -6.65 7.43 -2.95
C TYR A 31 -5.49 7.22 -3.92
N VAL A 32 -4.74 6.15 -3.71
CA VAL A 32 -3.53 5.86 -4.50
C VAL A 32 -3.63 4.49 -5.11
N VAL A 33 -3.17 4.35 -6.35
CA VAL A 33 -3.13 3.07 -7.05
C VAL A 33 -1.77 2.42 -6.80
N ALA A 34 -1.79 1.20 -6.27
CA ALA A 34 -0.60 0.40 -6.00
C ALA A 34 -0.67 -0.93 -6.75
N TYR A 35 0.49 -1.55 -6.99
CA TYR A 35 0.54 -2.93 -7.46
C TYR A 35 0.58 -3.89 -6.28
N ALA A 36 -0.31 -4.87 -6.28
CA ALA A 36 -0.35 -5.93 -5.27
C ALA A 36 -0.02 -7.26 -5.94
N ARG A 37 1.10 -7.88 -5.54
CA ARG A 37 1.47 -9.24 -5.98
C ARG A 37 0.94 -10.34 -5.05
N LEU A 38 0.22 -9.95 -4.00
CA LEU A 38 -0.26 -10.81 -2.92
C LEU A 38 -1.79 -10.84 -2.90
N PRO A 39 -2.40 -11.92 -2.42
CA PRO A 39 -3.85 -12.01 -2.28
C PRO A 39 -4.31 -11.07 -1.16
N LEU A 40 -4.92 -9.95 -1.54
CA LEU A 40 -5.53 -8.99 -0.62
C LEU A 40 -7.04 -9.06 -0.72
N SER A 41 -7.70 -8.63 0.34
CA SER A 41 -9.15 -8.45 0.41
C SER A 41 -9.51 -6.98 0.59
N LYS A 42 -10.72 -6.62 0.12
CA LYS A 42 -11.24 -5.27 0.33
C LYS A 42 -11.43 -5.07 1.84
N GLY A 43 -10.86 -3.98 2.34
CA GLY A 43 -10.89 -3.64 3.76
C GLY A 43 -9.62 -3.98 4.51
N ASP A 44 -8.70 -4.76 3.93
CA ASP A 44 -7.42 -5.12 4.54
C ASP A 44 -6.60 -3.88 4.88
N ARG A 45 -5.92 -3.95 6.03
CA ARG A 45 -4.94 -2.95 6.45
C ARG A 45 -3.56 -3.47 6.08
N VAL A 46 -2.83 -2.68 5.31
CA VAL A 46 -1.49 -3.02 4.83
C VAL A 46 -0.52 -1.93 5.26
N LEU A 47 0.74 -2.29 5.43
CA LEU A 47 1.82 -1.31 5.50
C LEU A 47 2.35 -1.08 4.10
N VAL A 48 2.45 0.18 3.70
CA VAL A 48 3.06 0.60 2.44
C VAL A 48 4.26 1.48 2.70
N SER A 49 5.32 1.28 1.92
CA SER A 49 6.33 2.29 1.72
C SER A 49 5.97 3.13 0.49
N ALA A 50 6.05 4.45 0.64
CA ALA A 50 5.93 5.38 -0.46
C ALA A 50 7.32 5.75 -0.95
N GLU A 51 7.60 5.46 -2.22
CA GLU A 51 8.70 6.08 -2.95
C GLU A 51 8.12 7.26 -3.73
N GLU A 52 8.38 8.47 -3.24
CA GLU A 52 7.98 9.71 -3.90
C GLU A 52 9.07 10.11 -4.90
N SER A 53 8.75 10.02 -6.19
CA SER A 53 9.51 10.64 -7.27
C SER A 53 8.74 11.85 -7.78
N GLU A 54 9.43 12.87 -8.34
CA GLU A 54 8.82 14.10 -8.88
C GLU A 54 7.66 13.84 -9.86
N GLU A 55 7.63 12.66 -10.49
CA GLU A 55 6.61 12.31 -11.48
C GLU A 55 5.56 11.32 -10.97
N ARG A 56 5.87 10.51 -9.94
CA ARG A 56 5.06 9.35 -9.53
C ARG A 56 5.26 8.99 -8.06
N THR A 57 4.15 8.79 -7.33
CA THR A 57 4.16 8.09 -6.05
C THR A 57 3.99 6.60 -6.29
N THR A 58 5.05 5.82 -6.05
CA THR A 58 4.96 4.36 -6.10
C THR A 58 4.79 3.83 -4.68
N LEU A 59 3.62 3.23 -4.41
CA LEU A 59 3.40 2.53 -3.15
C LEU A 59 3.77 1.06 -3.30
N ARG A 60 4.65 0.58 -2.42
CA ARG A 60 4.98 -0.84 -2.29
C ARG A 60 4.43 -1.36 -0.98
N ILE A 61 3.70 -2.46 -1.03
CA ILE A 61 3.22 -3.15 0.17
C ILE A 61 4.40 -3.89 0.79
N VAL A 62 4.69 -3.59 2.07
CA VAL A 62 5.86 -4.12 2.80
C VAL A 62 5.47 -5.13 3.89
N GLU A 63 4.22 -5.12 4.37
CA GLU A 63 3.73 -6.07 5.36
C GLU A 63 2.25 -6.41 5.13
N GLU A 64 1.93 -7.69 5.26
CA GLU A 64 0.61 -8.28 5.05
C GLU A 64 -0.35 -8.00 6.22
N PRO A 65 -1.68 -8.12 6.03
CA PRO A 65 -2.65 -7.99 7.10
C PRO A 65 -2.50 -9.12 8.14
N GLY A 66 -1.62 -8.92 9.12
CA GLY A 66 -1.59 -9.65 10.38
C GLY A 66 -2.27 -8.82 11.45
N ARG A 67 -3.54 -9.14 11.75
CA ARG A 67 -4.29 -8.83 13.00
C ARG A 67 -3.71 -7.66 13.85
N VAL A 68 -3.82 -6.41 13.37
CA VAL A 68 -3.62 -5.17 14.16
C VAL A 68 -4.94 -4.53 14.55
#